data_AF-F5XGL3-F1
#
_entry.id   AF-F5XGL3-F1
#
_cell.length_a   1.000
_cell.length_b   1.000
_cell.length_c   1.000
_cell.angle_alpha   90.00
_cell.angle_beta   90.00
_cell.angle_gamma   90.00
#
_symmetry.space_group_name_H-M   'P 1'
#
loop_
_entity.id
_entity.type
_entity.pdbx_description
1 polymer ?
#
loop_
_entity_poly.entity_id
_entity_poly.type
_entity_poly.pdbx_seq_one_letter_code
_entity_poly.pdbx_strand_id
1 'polypeptide(L)' 'MTTQAANSLLAAAKAGQKDEFYTQSSDIEKELRIYELNEMDADHVTAWSKGGASDLANCEMLCVPHNRSKGNR' A
#
# COMPACT_ATOMS: atom_id res chain seq x y z
N MET A 1 -13.39 34.88 -21.18
CA MET A 1 -13.11 34.69 -19.73
C MET A 1 -13.61 33.30 -19.35
N THR A 2 -12.80 32.24 -19.29
CA THR A 2 -13.26 30.97 -18.66
C THR A 2 -12.17 29.93 -18.40
N THR A 3 -11.09 29.86 -19.18
CA THR A 3 -10.09 28.76 -19.04
C THR A 3 -9.15 28.92 -17.84
N GLN A 4 -8.78 30.15 -17.47
CA GLN A 4 -7.84 30.37 -16.37
C GLN A 4 -8.45 30.00 -15.00
N ALA A 5 -9.72 30.36 -14.77
CA ALA A 5 -10.43 30.00 -13.54
C ALA A 5 -10.62 28.48 -13.39
N ALA A 6 -10.93 27.77 -14.49
CA ALA A 6 -11.07 26.32 -14.47
C ALA A 6 -9.75 25.60 -14.12
N ASN A 7 -8.63 26.06 -14.67
CA ASN A 7 -7.31 25.50 -14.36
C ASN A 7 -6.91 25.76 -12.90
N SER A 8 -7.21 26.94 -12.35
CA SER A 8 -6.94 27.28 -10.94
C SER A 8 -7.76 26.41 -9.98
N LEU A 9 -9.03 26.15 -10.30
CA LEU A 9 -9.88 25.25 -9.51
C LEU A 9 -9.38 23.80 -9.54
N LEU A 10 -8.94 23.31 -10.70
CA LEU A 10 -8.37 21.97 -10.84
C LEU A 10 -7.05 21.82 -10.05
N ALA A 11 -6.21 22.85 -10.04
CA ALA A 11 -4.97 22.87 -9.25
C ALA A 11 -5.24 22.83 -7.74
N ALA A 12 -6.23 23.61 -7.27
CA ALA A 12 -6.66 23.59 -5.87
C ALA A 12 -7.23 22.23 -5.45
N ALA A 13 -8.05 21.61 -6.30
CA ALA A 13 -8.58 20.26 -6.06
C ALA A 13 -7.47 19.20 -5.97
N LYS A 14 -6.46 19.26 -6.85
CA LYS A 14 -5.27 18.38 -6.80
C LYS A 14 -4.39 18.63 -5.56
N ALA A 15 -4.34 19.86 -5.06
CA ALA A 15 -3.63 20.18 -3.82
C ALA A 15 -4.38 19.62 -2.60
N GLY A 16 -5.72 19.68 -2.59
CA GLY A 16 -6.56 19.08 -1.55
C GLY A 16 -6.43 17.56 -1.46
N GLN A 17 -6.21 16.85 -2.57
CA GLN A 17 -5.96 15.39 -2.55
C GLN A 17 -4.68 14.98 -1.80
N LYS A 18 -3.80 15.92 -1.46
CA LYS A 18 -2.58 15.68 -0.68
C LYS A 18 -2.68 16.22 0.75
N ASP A 19 -3.86 16.67 1.17
CA ASP A 19 -4.04 17.06 2.56
C ASP A 19 -3.82 15.85 3.49
N GLU A 20 -3.35 16.14 4.70
CA GLU A 20 -2.98 15.10 5.67
C GLU A 20 -4.19 14.20 6.02
N PHE A 21 -5.40 14.78 5.99
CA PHE A 21 -6.64 14.08 6.32
C PHE A 21 -7.06 13.05 5.25
N TYR A 22 -7.02 13.42 3.97
CA TYR A 22 -7.41 12.54 2.85
C TYR A 22 -6.39 11.42 2.63
N THR A 23 -5.10 11.72 2.84
CA THR A 23 -4.04 10.71 2.75
C THR A 23 -4.18 9.64 3.85
N GLN A 24 -4.45 10.04 5.10
CA GLN A 24 -4.73 9.11 6.21
C GLN A 24 -5.94 8.19 5.93
N SER A 25 -7.04 8.74 5.40
CA SER A 25 -8.21 7.93 5.04
C SER A 25 -7.89 6.88 3.97
N SER A 26 -7.11 7.25 2.95
CA SER A 26 -6.74 6.35 1.86
C SER A 26 -5.80 5.21 2.29
N ASP A 27 -4.96 5.45 3.29
CA ASP A 27 -4.05 4.43 3.82
C ASP A 27 -4.81 3.45 4.73
N ILE A 28 -5.75 3.94 5.55
CA ILE A 28 -6.65 3.11 6.35
C ILE A 28 -7.46 2.15 5.44
N GLU A 29 -7.95 2.62 4.28
CA GLU A 29 -8.67 1.76 3.33
C GLU A 29 -7.83 0.61 2.77
N LYS A 30 -6.52 0.82 2.57
CA LYS A 30 -5.60 -0.23 2.07
C LYS A 30 -5.31 -1.29 3.13
N GLU A 31 -5.20 -0.87 4.39
CA GLU A 31 -4.96 -1.74 5.54
C GLU A 31 -6.21 -2.53 5.93
N LEU A 32 -7.40 -1.93 5.81
CA LEU A 32 -8.69 -2.57 6.14
C LEU A 32 -9.26 -3.44 5.02
N ARG A 33 -8.67 -3.40 3.82
CA ARG A 33 -9.13 -4.19 2.70
C ARG A 33 -9.01 -5.69 3.02
N ILE A 34 -10.10 -6.41 2.84
CA ILE A 34 -10.11 -7.88 2.82
C ILE A 34 -9.69 -8.30 1.42
N TYR A 35 -8.62 -9.09 1.32
CA TYR A 35 -8.10 -9.63 0.07
C TYR A 35 -8.61 -11.06 -0.15
N GLU A 36 -8.90 -11.39 -1.41
CA GLU A 36 -9.20 -12.77 -1.79
C GLU A 36 -7.94 -13.64 -1.73
N LEU A 37 -8.09 -14.96 -1.56
CA LEU A 37 -6.94 -15.87 -1.42
C LEU A 37 -5.97 -15.82 -2.62
N ASN A 38 -6.48 -15.54 -3.83
CA ASN A 38 -5.65 -15.42 -5.04
C ASN A 38 -4.91 -14.07 -5.16
N GLU A 39 -5.18 -13.11 -4.27
CA GLU A 39 -4.48 -11.82 -4.14
C GLU A 39 -3.44 -11.86 -3.01
N MET A 40 -3.16 -13.04 -2.46
CA MET A 40 -2.31 -13.26 -1.30
C MET A 40 -1.15 -14.20 -1.63
N ASP A 41 0.01 -13.93 -1.03
CA ASP A 41 1.22 -14.75 -1.11
C ASP A 41 1.64 -15.21 0.29
N ALA A 42 2.24 -16.40 0.38
CA ALA A 42 2.98 -16.84 1.56
C ALA A 42 4.42 -16.34 1.46
N ASP A 43 4.94 -15.72 2.52
CA ASP A 43 6.31 -15.21 2.60
C ASP A 43 6.95 -15.51 3.96
N HIS A 44 8.27 -15.34 4.04
CA HIS A 44 9.03 -15.53 5.28
C HIS A 44 9.04 -14.26 6.14
N VAL A 45 8.62 -14.35 7.41
CA VAL A 45 8.73 -13.23 8.37
C VAL A 45 10.17 -12.73 8.44
N THR A 46 11.12 -13.66 8.62
CA THR A 46 12.56 -13.41 8.53
C THR A 46 13.10 -13.90 7.19
N ALA A 47 13.71 -13.00 6.42
CA ALA A 47 14.29 -13.31 5.12
C ALA A 47 15.39 -14.39 5.20
N TRP A 48 15.53 -15.20 4.14
CA TRP A 48 16.61 -16.19 4.01
C TRP A 48 18.01 -15.60 4.12
N SER A 49 18.22 -14.41 3.56
CA SER A 49 19.52 -13.69 3.64
C SER A 49 19.93 -13.34 5.07
N LYS A 50 18.98 -13.36 6.01
CA LYS A 50 19.19 -13.10 7.44
C LYS A 50 19.11 -14.38 8.29
N GLY A 51 19.11 -15.56 7.65
CA GLY A 51 19.05 -16.86 8.33
C GLY A 51 17.64 -17.34 8.67
N GLY A 52 16.60 -16.80 8.02
CA GLY A 52 15.24 -17.30 8.18
C GLY A 52 15.08 -18.76 7.74
N ALA A 53 14.40 -19.56 8.55
CA ALA A 53 14.12 -20.96 8.25
C ALA A 53 12.86 -21.13 7.38
N SER A 54 12.79 -22.21 6.61
CA SER A 54 11.57 -22.58 5.86
C SER A 54 10.71 -23.51 6.71
N ASP A 55 10.01 -22.94 7.68
CA ASP A 55 9.07 -23.63 8.55
C ASP A 55 7.78 -22.81 8.72
N LEU A 56 6.76 -23.44 9.33
CA LEU A 56 5.47 -22.78 9.57
C LEU A 56 5.58 -21.62 10.57
N ALA A 57 6.58 -21.63 11.46
CA ALA A 57 6.76 -20.58 12.45
C ALA A 57 7.30 -19.28 11.81
N ASN A 58 8.00 -19.39 10.69
CA ASN A 58 8.49 -18.27 9.90
C ASN A 58 7.61 -17.94 8.69
N CYS A 59 6.46 -18.60 8.51
CA CYS A 59 5.55 -18.37 7.39
C CYS A 59 4.47 -17.34 7.77
N GLU A 60 4.32 -16.30 6.95
CA GLU A 60 3.22 -15.35 7.05
C GLU A 60 2.50 -15.21 5.71
N MET A 61 1.20 -14.90 5.77
CA MET A 61 0.39 -14.58 4.60
C MET A 61 0.31 -13.06 4.44
N LEU A 62 0.73 -12.55 3.29
CA LEU A 62 0.67 -11.14 2.95
C LEU A 62 -0.08 -10.95 1.63
N CYS A 63 -0.82 -9.86 1.50
CA CYS A 63 -1.34 -9.50 0.18
C CYS A 63 -0.19 -9.21 -0.79
N VAL A 64 -0.36 -9.56 -2.05
CA VAL A 64 0.63 -9.39 -3.12
C VAL A 64 1.31 -8.01 -3.12
N PRO A 65 0.61 -6.86 -3.00
CA PRO A 65 1.28 -5.56 -3.01
C PRO A 65 2.18 -5.33 -1.79
N HIS A 66 1.76 -5.75 -0.58
CA HIS A 66 2.59 -5.64 0.62
C HIS A 66 3.79 -6.59 0.55
N ASN A 67 3.58 -7.82 0.08
CA ASN A 67 4.68 -8.78 -0.12
C ASN A 67 5.75 -8.22 -1.07
N ARG A 68 5.34 -7.62 -2.20
CA ARG A 68 6.25 -6.96 -3.15
C ARG A 68 6.96 -5.75 -2.57
N SER A 69 6.31 -5.02 -1.66
CA SER A 69 6.83 -3.80 -1.03
C SER A 69 7.72 -4.09 0.18
N LYS A 70 7.59 -5.26 0.80
CA LYS A 70 8.34 -5.68 1.99
C LYS A 70 9.86 -5.61 1.81
N GLY A 71 10.33 -5.81 0.59
CA GLY A 71 11.69 -5.44 0.20
C GLY A 71 12.75 -6.18 0.99
N ASN A 72 12.90 -7.48 0.73
CA ASN A 72 13.99 -8.30 1.29
C ASN A 72 15.30 -8.16 0.47
N ARG A 73 15.58 -6.97 -0.10
CA ARG A 73 16.87 -6.64 -0.71
C ARG A 73 17.93 -6.32 0.34
#